data_AF-A0A167FC01-F1
#
_entry.id   AF-A0A167FC01-F1
#
_cell.length_a   1.000
_cell.length_b   1.000
_cell.length_c   1.000
_cell.angle_alpha   90.00
_cell.angle_beta   90.00
_cell.angle_gamma   90.00
#
_symmetry.space_group_name_H-M   'P 1'
#
loop_
_entity.id
_entity.type
_entity.pdbx_description
1 polymer ?
#
loop_
_entity_poly.entity_id
_entity_poly.type
_entity_poly.pdbx_seq_one_letter_code
_entity_poly.pdbx_strand_id
1 'polypeptide(L)'
;MGTPSAHTMPEHWTELNVAKRQKKICSEAVDAIKTSCKAECGKDNVAECQKCYEKLMDSLRARYSESEEREWFTQRRAFLHELDGLFQDAKDRKRSLKSVEARIESEKEAWYRWVLRRYPEFIAVSDRGFNQGELRGMLDDPDRSREELVKTMLEGIGKPADWPDGVDVFAEKAGAAKDNPAELKQLYIAEFFINQSTSEVFANAQTYLEEYRNSEGTKLEDIVDTIVQDLQRSRNAQPQRESHQRRLDELRRAKTAFEQNKKQTKNLRGAPVATAGPELYDLPLCLVCRNSIDNSDVLSCALCQALAQIGGKAGLTVYCSEECYSKGHVSDVKSFPLAQPYAVVLMLT
;
A
#
# COMPACT_ATOMS: atom_id res chain seq x y z
N MET A 1 -21.25 17.39 16.32
CA MET A 1 -19.99 17.73 15.61
C MET A 1 -19.12 16.49 15.60
N GLY A 2 -19.05 15.78 14.47
CA GLY A 2 -18.21 14.59 14.35
C GLY A 2 -16.74 14.98 14.29
N THR A 3 -15.91 14.28 15.06
CA THR A 3 -14.44 14.32 15.00
C THR A 3 -13.98 14.17 13.53
N PRO A 4 -12.92 14.86 13.08
CA PRO A 4 -12.39 14.64 11.74
C PRO A 4 -11.98 13.17 11.64
N SER A 5 -12.58 12.46 10.69
CA SER A 5 -12.17 11.11 10.31
C SER A 5 -10.66 11.05 10.11
N ALA A 6 -9.99 10.13 10.80
CA ALA A 6 -8.57 9.84 10.61
C ALA A 6 -8.31 8.99 9.35
N HIS A 7 -9.36 8.52 8.68
CA HIS A 7 -9.29 7.69 7.48
C HIS A 7 -8.77 8.49 6.28
N THR A 8 -8.08 7.78 5.39
CA THR A 8 -7.44 8.39 4.20
C THR A 8 -8.47 9.12 3.35
N MET A 9 -9.67 8.60 3.10
CA MET A 9 -10.74 9.35 2.42
C MET A 9 -12.12 8.83 2.80
N PRO A 10 -13.19 9.65 2.83
CA PRO A 10 -14.57 9.15 2.83
C PRO A 10 -14.90 8.47 1.50
N GLU A 11 -15.87 7.56 1.50
CA GLU A 11 -16.55 7.05 0.31
C GLU A 11 -16.87 8.16 -0.72
N HIS A 12 -16.09 8.24 -1.79
CA HIS A 12 -16.16 9.32 -2.79
C HIS A 12 -17.50 9.39 -3.52
N TRP A 13 -18.19 8.26 -3.69
CA TRP A 13 -19.55 8.23 -4.24
C TRP A 13 -20.57 8.83 -3.26
N THR A 14 -20.33 8.76 -1.95
CA THR A 14 -21.19 9.41 -0.95
C THR A 14 -21.07 10.92 -1.07
N GLU A 15 -19.85 11.47 -1.21
CA GLU A 15 -19.65 12.91 -1.51
C GLU A 15 -20.22 13.29 -2.88
N LEU A 16 -20.09 12.42 -3.91
CA LEU A 16 -20.68 12.64 -5.24
C LEU A 16 -22.22 12.68 -5.18
N ASN A 17 -22.84 11.75 -4.46
CA ASN A 17 -24.29 11.65 -4.31
C ASN A 17 -24.84 12.86 -3.54
N VAL A 18 -24.16 13.28 -2.48
CA VAL A 18 -24.44 14.53 -1.76
C VAL A 18 -24.36 15.70 -2.74
N ALA A 19 -23.27 15.84 -3.49
CA ALA A 19 -23.09 16.93 -4.45
C ALA A 19 -24.20 16.95 -5.52
N LYS A 20 -24.58 15.79 -6.07
CA LYS A 20 -25.68 15.63 -7.04
C LYS A 20 -27.02 16.03 -6.42
N ARG A 21 -27.33 15.57 -5.21
CA ARG A 21 -28.56 15.89 -4.47
C ARG A 21 -28.66 17.39 -4.18
N GLN A 22 -27.62 17.98 -3.62
CA GLN A 22 -27.57 19.40 -3.30
C GLN A 22 -27.65 20.28 -4.55
N LYS A 23 -27.03 19.86 -5.66
CA LYS A 23 -27.19 20.52 -6.97
C LYS A 23 -28.63 20.47 -7.46
N LYS A 24 -29.30 19.32 -7.33
CA LYS A 24 -30.71 19.16 -7.71
C LYS A 24 -31.62 20.07 -6.89
N ILE A 25 -31.49 20.07 -5.55
CA ILE A 25 -32.24 20.96 -4.65
C ILE A 25 -32.05 22.43 -5.04
N CYS A 26 -30.80 22.85 -5.27
CA CYS A 26 -30.50 24.21 -5.68
C CYS A 26 -31.12 24.56 -7.05
N SER A 27 -31.08 23.64 -8.01
CA SER A 27 -31.68 23.84 -9.34
C SER A 27 -33.20 24.00 -9.24
N GLU A 28 -33.87 23.14 -8.48
CA GLU A 28 -35.32 23.18 -8.27
C GLU A 28 -35.74 24.48 -7.58
N ALA A 29 -34.99 24.94 -6.57
CA ALA A 29 -35.23 26.22 -5.92
C ALA A 29 -35.07 27.41 -6.88
N VAL A 30 -34.01 27.40 -7.71
CA VAL A 30 -33.78 28.43 -8.74
C VAL A 30 -34.92 28.45 -9.77
N ASP A 31 -35.38 27.28 -10.23
CA ASP A 31 -36.45 27.19 -11.21
C ASP A 31 -37.83 27.59 -10.63
N ALA A 32 -38.07 27.29 -9.36
CA ALA A 32 -39.23 27.79 -8.63
C ALA A 32 -39.22 29.33 -8.55
N ILE A 33 -38.06 29.95 -8.27
CA ILE A 33 -37.90 31.41 -8.25
C ILE A 33 -38.16 32.01 -9.64
N LYS A 34 -37.63 31.41 -10.71
CA LYS A 34 -37.90 31.86 -12.10
C LYS A 34 -39.39 31.79 -12.44
N THR A 35 -40.03 30.68 -12.08
CA THR A 35 -41.46 30.45 -12.36
C THR A 35 -42.34 31.43 -11.59
N SER A 36 -42.07 31.64 -10.30
CA SER A 36 -42.77 32.65 -9.47
C SER A 36 -42.51 34.07 -9.98
N CYS A 37 -41.29 34.41 -10.41
CA CYS A 37 -40.99 35.71 -11.01
C CYS A 37 -41.83 35.98 -12.27
N LYS A 38 -42.01 34.98 -13.14
CA LYS A 38 -42.84 35.11 -14.32
C LYS A 38 -44.33 35.26 -13.96
N ALA A 39 -44.81 34.47 -13.01
CA ALA A 39 -46.22 34.47 -12.60
C ALA A 39 -46.62 35.72 -11.81
N GLU A 40 -45.80 36.16 -10.86
CA GLU A 40 -46.14 37.24 -9.91
C GLU A 40 -45.61 38.61 -10.35
N CYS A 41 -44.42 38.65 -10.96
CA CYS A 41 -43.76 39.91 -11.35
C CYS A 41 -43.84 40.19 -12.85
N GLY A 42 -44.35 39.24 -13.66
CA GLY A 42 -44.49 39.38 -15.11
C GLY A 42 -43.18 39.49 -15.88
N LYS A 43 -42.04 39.14 -15.27
CA LYS A 43 -40.71 39.23 -15.91
C LYS A 43 -40.21 37.86 -16.33
N ASP A 44 -39.81 37.73 -17.59
CA ASP A 44 -39.17 36.51 -18.10
C ASP A 44 -37.73 36.34 -17.59
N ASN A 45 -37.04 37.45 -17.32
CA ASN A 45 -35.68 37.43 -16.77
C ASN A 45 -35.66 37.89 -15.31
N VAL A 46 -35.27 36.97 -14.41
CA VAL A 46 -35.15 37.23 -12.97
C VAL A 46 -34.18 38.38 -12.67
N ALA A 47 -33.15 38.59 -13.50
CA ALA A 47 -32.18 39.67 -13.31
C ALA A 47 -32.78 41.08 -13.43
N GLU A 48 -33.93 41.21 -14.10
CA GLU A 48 -34.67 42.47 -14.25
C GLU A 48 -35.57 42.75 -13.04
N CYS A 49 -35.88 41.74 -12.22
CA CYS A 49 -36.69 41.88 -11.02
C CYS A 49 -35.79 41.90 -9.78
N GLN A 50 -35.60 43.08 -9.16
CA GLN A 50 -34.70 43.21 -8.00
C GLN A 50 -35.06 42.26 -6.85
N LYS A 51 -36.36 42.12 -6.53
CA LYS A 51 -36.83 41.22 -5.45
C LYS A 51 -36.51 39.75 -5.75
N CYS A 52 -36.75 39.28 -6.98
CA CYS A 52 -36.49 37.90 -7.36
C CYS A 52 -34.98 37.63 -7.56
N TYR A 53 -34.22 38.64 -7.99
CA TYR A 53 -32.76 38.57 -8.10
C TYR A 53 -32.11 38.42 -6.73
N GLU A 54 -32.56 39.18 -5.72
CA GLU A 54 -32.08 39.04 -4.34
C GLU A 54 -32.39 37.64 -3.78
N LYS A 55 -33.62 37.15 -3.96
CA LYS A 55 -33.99 35.77 -3.58
C LYS A 55 -33.14 34.71 -4.28
N LEU A 56 -32.83 34.92 -5.57
CA LEU A 56 -31.96 34.03 -6.33
C LEU A 56 -30.55 33.98 -5.73
N MET A 57 -29.97 35.14 -5.41
CA MET A 57 -28.64 35.21 -4.80
C MET A 57 -28.62 34.58 -3.42
N ASP A 58 -29.65 34.81 -2.59
CA ASP A 58 -29.78 34.20 -1.27
C ASP A 58 -29.88 32.66 -1.39
N SER A 59 -30.65 32.14 -2.37
CA SER A 59 -30.75 30.70 -2.63
C SER A 59 -29.42 30.08 -3.07
N LEU A 60 -28.64 30.78 -3.92
CA LEU A 60 -27.32 30.31 -4.35
C LEU A 60 -26.29 30.37 -3.22
N ARG A 61 -26.38 31.36 -2.34
CA ARG A 61 -25.55 31.48 -1.13
C ARG A 61 -25.87 30.39 -0.11
N ALA A 62 -27.15 30.10 0.12
CA ALA A 62 -27.62 29.07 1.04
C ALA A 62 -27.03 27.69 0.71
N ARG A 63 -26.88 27.38 -0.58
CA ARG A 63 -26.24 26.13 -1.04
C ARG A 63 -24.86 25.87 -0.42
N TYR A 64 -24.07 26.90 -0.18
CA TYR A 64 -22.71 26.75 0.36
C TYR A 64 -22.64 26.94 1.89
N SER A 65 -23.60 27.66 2.46
CA SER A 65 -23.60 28.05 3.88
C SER A 65 -24.48 27.16 4.76
N GLU A 66 -25.57 26.61 4.20
CA GLU A 66 -26.56 25.80 4.91
C GLU A 66 -26.45 24.30 4.59
N SER A 67 -25.43 23.87 3.83
CA SER A 67 -25.21 22.45 3.58
C SER A 67 -24.79 21.74 4.87
N GLU A 68 -25.69 20.93 5.41
CA GLU A 68 -25.43 20.10 6.61
C GLU A 68 -24.56 18.86 6.29
N GLU A 69 -24.50 18.49 5.01
CA GLU A 69 -23.75 17.34 4.53
C GLU A 69 -22.28 17.69 4.27
N ARG A 70 -21.39 16.70 4.42
CA ARG A 70 -19.97 16.88 4.15
C ARG A 70 -19.72 16.96 2.64
N GLU A 71 -19.02 18.01 2.24
CA GLU A 71 -18.64 18.30 0.87
C GLU A 71 -17.19 18.79 0.79
N TRP A 72 -16.69 18.92 -0.44
CA TRP A 72 -15.31 19.32 -0.73
C TRP A 72 -14.90 20.67 -0.10
N PHE A 73 -15.86 21.57 0.14
CA PHE A 73 -15.63 22.88 0.74
C PHE A 73 -15.92 22.95 2.25
N THR A 74 -16.47 21.91 2.89
CA THR A 74 -16.96 21.98 4.29
C THR A 74 -15.89 22.40 5.29
N GLN A 75 -14.62 22.05 5.06
CA GLN A 75 -13.51 22.42 5.94
C GLN A 75 -12.84 23.75 5.55
N ARG A 76 -13.25 24.39 4.45
CA ARG A 76 -12.62 25.60 3.90
C ARG A 76 -13.29 26.87 4.42
N ARG A 77 -13.22 27.10 5.73
CA ARG A 77 -13.91 28.22 6.41
C ARG A 77 -13.54 29.60 5.82
N ALA A 78 -12.27 29.82 5.49
CA ALA A 78 -11.82 31.09 4.89
C ALA A 78 -12.45 31.33 3.52
N PHE A 79 -12.48 30.29 2.67
CA PHE A 79 -13.15 30.34 1.36
C PHE A 79 -14.66 30.55 1.50
N LEU A 80 -15.31 29.86 2.43
CA LEU A 80 -16.75 30.03 2.67
C LEU A 80 -17.10 31.46 3.10
N HIS A 81 -16.28 32.06 3.97
CA HIS A 81 -16.44 33.45 4.38
C HIS A 81 -16.19 34.44 3.22
N GLU A 82 -15.16 34.18 2.39
CA GLU A 82 -14.92 34.97 1.18
C GLU A 82 -16.12 34.87 0.23
N LEU A 83 -16.60 33.66 -0.02
CA LEU A 83 -17.72 33.37 -0.92
C LEU A 83 -19.02 34.05 -0.46
N ASP A 84 -19.24 34.12 0.85
CA ASP A 84 -20.34 34.86 1.45
C ASP A 84 -20.33 36.34 1.03
N GLY A 85 -19.16 36.98 1.14
CA GLY A 85 -18.94 38.36 0.68
C GLY A 85 -19.11 38.52 -0.82
N LEU A 86 -18.68 37.53 -1.61
CA LEU A 86 -18.86 37.54 -3.08
C LEU A 86 -20.33 37.46 -3.49
N PHE A 87 -21.14 36.65 -2.80
CA PHE A 87 -22.58 36.60 -3.02
C PHE A 87 -23.27 37.90 -2.59
N GLN A 88 -22.82 38.53 -1.51
CA GLN A 88 -23.33 39.84 -1.11
C GLN A 88 -22.99 40.93 -2.15
N ASP A 89 -21.76 40.95 -2.66
CA ASP A 89 -21.36 41.86 -3.74
C ASP A 89 -22.15 41.62 -5.04
N ALA A 90 -22.43 40.36 -5.36
CA ALA A 90 -23.26 39.99 -6.50
C ALA A 90 -24.72 40.45 -6.31
N LYS A 91 -25.28 40.27 -5.11
CA LYS A 91 -26.61 40.77 -4.73
C LYS A 91 -26.71 42.29 -4.87
N ASP A 92 -25.66 43.01 -4.47
CA ASP A 92 -25.53 44.47 -4.63
C ASP A 92 -25.20 44.91 -6.07
N ARG A 93 -25.08 43.96 -7.02
CA ARG A 93 -24.67 44.18 -8.43
C ARG A 93 -23.30 44.82 -8.62
N LYS A 94 -22.44 44.79 -7.60
CA LYS A 94 -21.04 45.23 -7.66
C LYS A 94 -20.16 44.22 -8.41
N ARG A 95 -20.61 42.97 -8.49
CA ARG A 95 -19.89 41.85 -9.07
C ARG A 95 -20.83 40.95 -9.87
N SER A 96 -20.31 40.27 -10.89
CA SER A 96 -21.10 39.34 -11.72
C SER A 96 -21.07 37.91 -11.16
N LEU A 97 -22.17 37.16 -11.34
CA LEU A 97 -22.23 35.74 -10.96
C LEU A 97 -21.11 34.91 -11.61
N LYS A 98 -20.73 35.24 -12.86
CA LYS A 98 -19.61 34.60 -13.57
C LYS A 98 -18.30 34.67 -12.80
N SER A 99 -18.03 35.77 -12.12
CA SER A 99 -16.81 35.90 -11.32
C SER A 99 -16.87 35.14 -10.00
N VAL A 100 -18.08 34.95 -9.43
CA VAL A 100 -18.30 34.07 -8.27
C VAL A 100 -18.07 32.62 -8.68
N GLU A 101 -18.64 32.20 -9.81
CA GLU A 101 -18.43 30.87 -10.41
C GLU A 101 -16.95 30.60 -10.69
N ALA A 102 -16.25 31.55 -11.31
CA ALA A 102 -14.81 31.42 -11.57
C ALA A 102 -13.99 31.22 -10.28
N ARG A 103 -14.34 31.92 -9.20
CA ARG A 103 -13.69 31.77 -7.91
C ARG A 103 -13.96 30.39 -7.28
N ILE A 104 -15.20 29.90 -7.38
CA ILE A 104 -15.60 28.56 -6.91
C ILE A 104 -14.81 27.50 -7.68
N GLU A 105 -14.75 27.59 -9.01
CA GLU A 105 -14.04 26.61 -9.85
C GLU A 105 -12.53 26.61 -9.57
N SER A 106 -11.93 27.79 -9.37
CA SER A 106 -10.52 27.90 -8.97
C SER A 106 -10.24 27.25 -7.60
N GLU A 107 -11.10 27.47 -6.61
CA GLU A 107 -10.96 26.83 -5.29
C GLU A 107 -11.09 25.32 -5.38
N LYS A 108 -12.07 24.86 -6.17
CA LYS A 108 -12.36 23.45 -6.40
C LYS A 108 -11.20 22.75 -7.09
N GLU A 109 -10.57 23.39 -8.06
CA GLU A 109 -9.34 22.89 -8.70
C GLU A 109 -8.19 22.77 -7.70
N ALA A 110 -7.95 23.82 -6.91
CA ALA A 110 -6.93 23.81 -5.86
C ALA A 110 -7.19 22.68 -4.83
N TRP A 111 -8.46 22.40 -4.53
CA TRP A 111 -8.86 21.27 -3.71
C TRP A 111 -8.53 19.93 -4.35
N TYR A 112 -8.93 19.69 -5.60
CA TYR A 112 -8.62 18.43 -6.28
C TYR A 112 -7.12 18.16 -6.34
N ARG A 113 -6.32 19.18 -6.70
CA ARG A 113 -4.85 19.07 -6.72
C ARG A 113 -4.28 18.73 -5.35
N TRP A 114 -4.79 19.36 -4.29
CA TRP A 114 -4.37 19.05 -2.92
C TRP A 114 -4.73 17.61 -2.52
N VAL A 115 -5.94 17.14 -2.84
CA VAL A 115 -6.36 15.75 -2.58
C VAL A 115 -5.42 14.78 -3.28
N LEU A 116 -5.18 14.96 -4.57
CA LEU A 116 -4.29 14.08 -5.36
C LEU A 116 -2.84 14.09 -4.85
N ARG A 117 -2.34 15.23 -4.35
CA ARG A 117 -1.02 15.30 -3.69
C ARG A 117 -0.98 14.58 -2.36
N ARG A 118 -2.08 14.58 -1.61
CA ARG A 118 -2.17 13.93 -0.30
C ARG A 118 -2.26 12.41 -0.41
N TYR A 119 -2.75 11.90 -1.55
CA TYR A 119 -2.96 10.48 -1.80
C TYR A 119 -2.24 10.03 -3.09
N PRO A 120 -0.89 10.04 -3.11
CA PRO A 120 -0.10 9.62 -4.28
C PRO A 120 -0.30 8.14 -4.65
N GLU A 121 -0.96 7.35 -3.81
CA GLU A 121 -1.24 5.94 -4.01
C GLU A 121 -2.25 5.70 -5.13
N PHE A 122 -3.18 6.64 -5.35
CA PHE A 122 -4.05 6.63 -6.54
C PHE A 122 -3.25 6.69 -7.85
N ILE A 123 -2.02 7.17 -7.78
CA ILE A 123 -1.10 7.31 -8.91
C ILE A 123 -0.15 6.11 -8.95
N ALA A 124 0.27 5.63 -7.78
CA ALA A 124 1.31 4.61 -7.63
C ALA A 124 0.91 3.20 -8.10
N VAL A 125 -0.38 2.88 -8.12
CA VAL A 125 -0.90 1.54 -8.48
C VAL A 125 -1.02 1.34 -10.00
N SER A 126 -0.71 2.35 -10.82
CA SER A 126 -0.79 2.26 -12.27
C SER A 126 0.37 1.43 -12.88
N ASP A 127 0.16 0.13 -13.08
CA ASP A 127 1.10 -0.78 -13.78
C ASP A 127 1.25 -0.49 -15.30
N ARG A 128 0.62 0.58 -15.80
CA ARG A 128 0.58 0.92 -17.24
C ARG A 128 1.81 1.69 -17.75
N GLY A 129 2.93 1.69 -17.02
CA GLY A 129 4.15 2.40 -17.44
C GLY A 129 3.99 3.93 -17.43
N PHE A 130 3.08 4.44 -16.60
CA PHE A 130 2.73 5.84 -16.54
C PHE A 130 3.84 6.66 -15.83
N ASN A 131 4.19 7.83 -16.39
CA ASN A 131 5.25 8.67 -15.84
C ASN A 131 4.75 9.42 -14.59
N GLN A 132 4.91 8.81 -13.43
CA GLN A 132 4.53 9.40 -12.14
C GLN A 132 5.21 10.76 -11.89
N GLY A 133 6.40 11.00 -12.45
CA GLY A 133 7.11 12.27 -12.34
C GLY A 133 6.41 13.40 -13.11
N GLU A 134 5.85 13.11 -14.28
CA GLU A 134 5.10 14.07 -15.10
C GLU A 134 3.80 14.50 -14.42
N LEU A 135 3.03 13.53 -13.92
CA LEU A 135 1.78 13.82 -13.22
C LEU A 135 2.03 14.57 -11.91
N ARG A 136 3.11 14.24 -11.18
CA ARG A 136 3.50 15.01 -10.00
C ARG A 136 3.85 16.46 -10.37
N GLY A 137 4.58 16.64 -11.47
CA GLY A 137 4.84 17.97 -12.03
C GLY A 137 3.56 18.74 -12.36
N MET A 138 2.56 18.08 -12.96
CA MET A 138 1.26 18.71 -13.27
C MET A 138 0.47 19.10 -12.01
N LEU A 139 0.56 18.31 -10.93
CA LEU A 139 -0.10 18.62 -9.65
C LEU A 139 0.51 19.84 -8.94
N ASP A 140 1.79 20.09 -9.21
CA ASP A 140 2.57 21.21 -8.66
C ASP A 140 2.49 22.48 -9.54
N ASP A 141 2.12 22.34 -10.82
CA ASP A 141 2.03 23.44 -11.80
C ASP A 141 0.62 24.04 -11.86
N PRO A 142 0.33 25.19 -11.21
CA PRO A 142 -1.00 25.80 -11.16
C PRO A 142 -1.50 26.29 -12.52
N ASP A 143 -0.63 26.45 -13.51
CA ASP A 143 -0.99 26.96 -14.83
C ASP A 143 -1.46 25.85 -15.79
N ARG A 144 -1.26 24.57 -15.42
CA ARG A 144 -1.80 23.44 -16.17
C ARG A 144 -3.31 23.40 -16.12
N SER A 145 -3.94 23.16 -17.27
CA SER A 145 -5.40 23.07 -17.32
C SER A 145 -5.92 21.87 -16.51
N ARG A 146 -7.04 22.08 -15.82
CA ARG A 146 -7.76 21.01 -15.12
C ARG A 146 -8.13 19.87 -16.07
N GLU A 147 -8.56 20.19 -17.28
CA GLU A 147 -8.99 19.21 -18.28
C GLU A 147 -7.83 18.29 -18.66
N GLU A 148 -6.63 18.85 -18.84
CA GLU A 148 -5.41 18.08 -19.09
C GLU A 148 -5.07 17.21 -17.87
N LEU A 149 -5.12 17.75 -16.64
CA LEU A 149 -4.88 16.99 -15.42
C LEU A 149 -5.85 15.80 -15.27
N VAL A 150 -7.15 16.02 -15.46
CA VAL A 150 -8.17 14.97 -15.37
C VAL A 150 -7.96 13.91 -16.45
N LYS A 151 -7.65 14.32 -17.68
CA LYS A 151 -7.36 13.39 -18.78
C LYS A 151 -6.17 12.51 -18.44
N THR A 152 -5.05 13.11 -18.04
CA THR A 152 -3.80 12.41 -17.69
C THR A 152 -4.00 11.48 -16.49
N MET A 153 -4.77 11.90 -15.48
CA MET A 153 -5.18 11.05 -14.36
C MET A 153 -6.00 9.83 -14.80
N LEU A 154 -7.00 10.03 -15.65
CA LEU A 154 -7.85 8.95 -16.15
C LEU A 154 -7.08 7.96 -17.03
N GLU A 155 -6.08 8.43 -17.77
CA GLU A 155 -5.17 7.57 -18.53
C GLU A 155 -4.29 6.73 -17.59
N GLY A 156 -3.81 7.32 -16.49
CA GLY A 156 -3.02 6.62 -15.48
C GLY A 156 -3.80 5.57 -14.68
N ILE A 157 -4.98 5.94 -14.16
CA ILE A 157 -5.83 5.04 -13.37
C ILE A 157 -6.49 3.98 -14.26
N GLY A 158 -6.82 4.33 -15.50
CA GLY A 158 -7.65 3.53 -16.38
C GLY A 158 -9.15 3.78 -16.16
N LYS A 159 -9.97 3.18 -17.02
CA LYS A 159 -11.43 3.31 -17.02
C LYS A 159 -12.06 1.92 -17.04
N PRO A 160 -13.16 1.69 -16.31
CA PRO A 160 -13.96 0.49 -16.50
C PRO A 160 -14.57 0.47 -17.91
N ALA A 161 -14.97 -0.72 -18.38
CA ALA A 161 -15.45 -0.91 -19.75
C ALA A 161 -16.73 -0.11 -20.07
N ASP A 162 -17.53 0.17 -19.05
CA ASP A 162 -18.80 0.88 -19.10
C ASP A 162 -18.69 2.35 -18.61
N TRP A 163 -17.47 2.91 -18.60
CA TRP A 163 -17.27 4.32 -18.25
C TRP A 163 -17.95 5.28 -19.25
N PRO A 164 -18.59 6.38 -18.79
CA PRO A 164 -18.77 6.80 -17.40
C PRO A 164 -20.01 6.22 -16.70
N ASP A 165 -20.95 5.66 -17.47
CA ASP A 165 -22.30 5.30 -17.01
C ASP A 165 -22.28 4.28 -15.87
N GLY A 166 -21.37 3.32 -15.89
CA GLY A 166 -21.21 2.33 -14.82
C GLY A 166 -20.95 2.95 -13.44
N VAL A 167 -20.12 4.00 -13.41
CA VAL A 167 -19.79 4.71 -12.17
C VAL A 167 -20.98 5.49 -11.65
N ASP A 168 -21.77 6.09 -12.54
CA ASP A 168 -23.00 6.79 -12.15
C ASP A 168 -24.05 5.82 -11.60
N VAL A 169 -24.25 4.67 -12.26
CA VAL A 169 -25.18 3.62 -11.80
C VAL A 169 -24.74 3.05 -10.44
N PHE A 170 -23.45 2.79 -10.25
CA PHE A 170 -22.92 2.34 -8.98
C PHE A 170 -23.13 3.37 -7.87
N ALA A 171 -22.82 4.65 -8.15
CA ALA A 171 -23.01 5.73 -7.19
C ALA A 171 -24.49 5.82 -6.77
N GLU A 172 -25.44 5.72 -7.70
CA GLU A 172 -26.86 5.72 -7.36
C GLU A 172 -27.27 4.54 -6.47
N LYS A 173 -26.80 3.32 -6.77
CA LYS A 173 -27.04 2.13 -5.94
C LYS A 173 -26.47 2.31 -4.52
N ALA A 174 -25.23 2.79 -4.40
CA ALA A 174 -24.61 3.07 -3.11
C ALA A 174 -25.36 4.16 -2.34
N GLY A 175 -25.86 5.19 -3.04
CA GLY A 175 -26.67 6.25 -2.46
C GLY A 175 -28.04 5.78 -1.96
N ALA A 176 -28.65 4.79 -2.62
CA ALA A 176 -29.88 4.15 -2.17
C ALA A 176 -29.66 3.24 -0.95
N ALA A 177 -28.53 2.52 -0.90
CA ALA A 177 -28.18 1.62 0.21
C ALA A 177 -27.56 2.32 1.42
N LYS A 178 -27.37 3.66 1.40
CA LYS A 178 -26.62 4.40 2.43
C LYS A 178 -27.13 4.19 3.86
N ASP A 179 -28.44 3.99 4.02
CA ASP A 179 -29.10 3.83 5.33
C ASP A 179 -29.17 2.35 5.75
N ASN A 180 -28.66 1.43 4.91
CA ASN A 180 -28.60 -0.01 5.14
C ASN A 180 -27.14 -0.53 5.02
N PRO A 181 -26.37 -0.51 6.14
CA PRO A 181 -24.96 -0.90 6.12
C PRO A 181 -24.70 -2.31 5.60
N ALA A 182 -25.63 -3.25 5.81
CA ALA A 182 -25.48 -4.62 5.35
C ALA A 182 -25.59 -4.74 3.83
N GLU A 183 -26.56 -4.04 3.23
CA GLU A 183 -26.74 -3.98 1.78
C GLU A 183 -25.59 -3.24 1.10
N LEU A 184 -25.14 -2.12 1.69
CA LEU A 184 -24.00 -1.36 1.21
C LEU A 184 -22.71 -2.21 1.22
N LYS A 185 -22.51 -2.99 2.29
CA LYS A 185 -21.39 -3.92 2.41
C LYS A 185 -21.40 -4.98 1.31
N GLN A 186 -22.56 -5.56 1.00
CA GLN A 186 -22.70 -6.53 -0.10
C GLN A 186 -22.44 -5.91 -1.47
N LEU A 187 -22.91 -4.67 -1.68
CA LEU A 187 -22.67 -3.93 -2.90
C LEU A 187 -21.16 -3.72 -3.14
N TYR A 188 -20.40 -3.34 -2.11
CA TYR A 188 -18.95 -3.15 -2.23
C TYR A 188 -18.20 -4.45 -2.47
N ILE A 189 -18.63 -5.55 -1.83
CA ILE A 189 -18.04 -6.88 -2.07
C ILE A 189 -18.21 -7.26 -3.55
N ALA A 190 -19.42 -7.10 -4.08
CA ALA A 190 -19.72 -7.44 -5.47
C ALA A 190 -18.94 -6.57 -6.48
N GLU A 191 -18.72 -5.29 -6.17
CA GLU A 191 -18.07 -4.35 -7.09
C GLU A 191 -16.53 -4.44 -7.04
N PHE A 192 -15.94 -4.46 -5.84
CA PHE A 192 -14.49 -4.25 -5.69
C PHE A 192 -13.69 -5.54 -5.47
N PHE A 193 -14.33 -6.61 -5.01
CA PHE A 193 -13.63 -7.85 -4.66
C PHE A 193 -13.91 -8.99 -5.63
N ILE A 194 -15.03 -8.93 -6.35
CA ILE A 194 -15.46 -9.98 -7.27
C ILE A 194 -15.36 -9.48 -8.71
N ASN A 195 -14.72 -10.26 -9.57
CA ASN A 195 -14.71 -10.01 -11.00
C ASN A 195 -16.08 -10.37 -11.59
N GLN A 196 -16.82 -9.38 -12.08
CA GLN A 196 -18.17 -9.59 -12.63
C GLN A 196 -18.21 -10.54 -13.85
N SER A 197 -17.10 -10.68 -14.58
CA SER A 197 -17.04 -11.56 -15.77
C SER A 197 -16.78 -13.03 -15.42
N THR A 198 -16.01 -13.30 -14.36
CA THR A 198 -15.62 -14.67 -13.97
C THR A 198 -16.33 -15.14 -12.70
N SER A 199 -16.97 -14.24 -11.96
CA SER A 199 -17.52 -14.47 -10.61
C SER A 199 -16.48 -14.94 -9.60
N GLU A 200 -15.19 -14.74 -9.88
CA GLU A 200 -14.08 -15.10 -8.99
C GLU A 200 -13.55 -13.88 -8.23
N VAL A 201 -12.94 -14.11 -7.08
CA VAL A 201 -12.29 -13.05 -6.29
C VAL A 201 -11.03 -12.58 -6.99
N PHE A 202 -10.78 -11.27 -7.02
CA PHE A 202 -9.54 -10.73 -7.60
C PHE A 202 -8.29 -11.33 -6.93
N ALA A 203 -7.26 -11.59 -7.73
CA ALA A 203 -5.98 -12.08 -7.23
C ALA A 203 -5.41 -11.11 -6.17
N ASN A 204 -4.95 -11.64 -5.04
CA ASN A 204 -4.48 -10.89 -3.85
C ASN A 204 -5.55 -10.10 -3.08
N ALA A 205 -6.84 -10.19 -3.44
CA ALA A 205 -7.93 -9.50 -2.73
C ALA A 205 -8.57 -10.37 -1.61
N GLN A 206 -8.31 -11.67 -1.60
CA GLN A 206 -8.96 -12.64 -0.70
C GLN A 206 -8.80 -12.28 0.78
N THR A 207 -7.59 -11.92 1.22
CA THR A 207 -7.33 -11.58 2.63
C THR A 207 -8.11 -10.34 3.07
N TYR A 208 -8.14 -9.31 2.23
CA TYR A 208 -8.89 -8.08 2.49
C TYR A 208 -10.41 -8.30 2.43
N LEU A 209 -10.88 -9.18 1.55
CA LEU A 209 -12.29 -9.58 1.47
C LEU A 209 -12.72 -10.30 2.75
N GLU A 210 -11.93 -11.24 3.25
CA GLU A 210 -12.21 -11.97 4.48
C GLU A 210 -12.23 -11.03 5.69
N GLU A 211 -11.25 -10.13 5.80
CA GLU A 211 -11.21 -9.10 6.84
C GLU A 211 -12.46 -8.21 6.77
N TYR A 212 -12.80 -7.72 5.58
CA TYR A 212 -13.97 -6.88 5.40
C TYR A 212 -15.25 -7.62 5.75
N ARG A 213 -15.43 -8.86 5.27
CA ARG A 213 -16.64 -9.68 5.50
C ARG A 213 -16.83 -9.99 6.98
N ASN A 214 -15.78 -10.39 7.68
CA ASN A 214 -15.85 -10.90 9.05
C ASN A 214 -15.89 -9.79 10.11
N SER A 215 -15.50 -8.57 9.76
CA SER A 215 -15.49 -7.46 10.71
C SER A 215 -16.85 -6.74 10.75
N GLU A 216 -17.45 -6.65 11.93
CA GLU A 216 -18.63 -5.81 12.17
C GLU A 216 -18.18 -4.38 12.46
N GLY A 217 -18.60 -3.43 11.62
CA GLY A 217 -18.31 -2.00 11.80
C GLY A 217 -17.11 -1.45 11.02
N THR A 218 -16.25 -2.31 10.47
CA THR A 218 -15.19 -1.89 9.53
C THR A 218 -15.82 -1.35 8.26
N LYS A 219 -15.38 -0.15 7.84
CA LYS A 219 -15.83 0.45 6.59
C LYS A 219 -14.89 0.08 5.45
N LEU A 220 -15.32 0.31 4.21
CA LEU A 220 -14.48 0.02 3.05
C LEU A 220 -13.20 0.87 3.08
N GLU A 221 -13.29 2.11 3.57
CA GLU A 221 -12.18 3.03 3.77
C GLU A 221 -11.06 2.40 4.60
N ASP A 222 -11.40 1.69 5.69
CA ASP A 222 -10.42 1.05 6.57
C ASP A 222 -9.63 -0.03 5.82
N ILE A 223 -10.31 -0.78 4.96
CA ILE A 223 -9.69 -1.83 4.14
C ILE A 223 -8.78 -1.21 3.07
N VAL A 224 -9.22 -0.13 2.43
CA VAL A 224 -8.40 0.63 1.48
C VAL A 224 -7.15 1.19 2.16
N ASP A 225 -7.28 1.70 3.39
CA ASP A 225 -6.16 2.18 4.21
C ASP A 225 -5.15 1.07 4.50
N THR A 226 -5.63 -0.12 4.86
CA THR A 226 -4.78 -1.31 5.07
C THR A 226 -4.05 -1.70 3.78
N ILE A 227 -4.74 -1.76 2.64
CA ILE A 227 -4.13 -2.07 1.33
C ILE A 227 -3.02 -1.06 1.00
N VAL A 228 -3.29 0.23 1.19
CA VAL A 228 -2.32 1.31 0.97
C VAL A 228 -1.10 1.16 1.87
N GLN A 229 -1.31 0.89 3.17
CA GLN A 229 -0.21 0.70 4.12
C GLN A 229 0.65 -0.51 3.75
N ASP A 230 0.03 -1.61 3.33
CA ASP A 230 0.76 -2.81 2.93
C ASP A 230 1.53 -2.62 1.62
N LEU A 231 0.97 -1.89 0.65
CA LEU A 231 1.69 -1.44 -0.55
C LEU A 231 2.91 -0.59 -0.18
N GLN A 232 2.74 0.38 0.73
CA GLN A 232 3.84 1.23 1.20
C GLN A 232 4.92 0.41 1.91
N ARG A 233 4.55 -0.51 2.81
CA ARG A 233 5.47 -1.42 3.50
C ARG A 233 6.24 -2.30 2.50
N SER A 234 5.53 -2.87 1.52
CA SER A 234 6.14 -3.69 0.46
C SER A 234 7.17 -2.89 -0.33
N ARG A 235 6.81 -1.67 -0.76
CA ARG A 235 7.73 -0.77 -1.48
C ARG A 235 8.95 -0.39 -0.63
N ASN A 236 8.76 -0.09 0.65
CA ASN A 236 9.85 0.28 1.54
C ASN A 236 10.79 -0.90 1.85
N ALA A 237 10.28 -2.14 1.81
CA ALA A 237 11.08 -3.36 1.98
C ALA A 237 11.83 -3.78 0.69
N GLN A 238 11.47 -3.25 -0.48
CA GLN A 238 12.04 -3.64 -1.76
C GLN A 238 13.56 -3.39 -1.88
N PRO A 239 14.13 -2.24 -1.46
CA PRO A 239 15.58 -2.02 -1.50
C PRO A 239 16.35 -3.03 -0.62
N GLN A 240 15.79 -3.41 0.52
CA GLN A 240 16.39 -4.43 1.38
C GLN A 240 16.37 -5.81 0.69
N ARG A 241 15.24 -6.18 0.07
CA ARG A 241 15.15 -7.43 -0.72
C ARG A 241 16.13 -7.45 -1.87
N GLU A 242 16.26 -6.37 -2.63
CA GLU A 242 17.24 -6.26 -3.72
C GLU A 242 18.68 -6.34 -3.22
N SER A 243 18.98 -5.71 -2.07
CA SER A 243 20.30 -5.80 -1.44
C SER A 243 20.62 -7.24 -1.02
N HIS A 244 19.68 -7.91 -0.35
CA HIS A 244 19.82 -9.32 0.01
C HIS A 244 19.99 -10.21 -1.21
N GLN A 245 19.23 -9.97 -2.29
CA GLN A 245 19.33 -10.72 -3.53
C GLN A 245 20.71 -10.54 -4.19
N ARG A 246 21.21 -9.30 -4.28
CA ARG A 246 22.57 -9.03 -4.77
C ARG A 246 23.64 -9.76 -3.96
N ARG A 247 23.52 -9.75 -2.63
CA ARG A 247 24.43 -10.47 -1.73
C ARG A 247 24.36 -11.99 -1.94
N LEU A 248 23.16 -12.56 -2.14
CA LEU A 248 23.01 -13.97 -2.46
C LEU A 248 23.65 -14.32 -3.80
N ASP A 249 23.50 -13.48 -4.81
CA ASP A 249 24.10 -13.71 -6.13
C ASP A 249 25.63 -13.53 -6.11
N GLU A 250 26.16 -12.62 -5.29
CA GLU A 250 27.59 -12.52 -5.00
C GLU A 250 28.13 -13.78 -4.31
N LEU A 251 27.44 -14.29 -3.27
CA LEU A 251 27.83 -15.52 -2.58
C LEU A 251 27.79 -16.74 -3.51
N ARG A 252 26.78 -16.82 -4.38
CA ARG A 252 26.68 -17.87 -5.41
C ARG A 252 27.85 -17.79 -6.38
N ARG A 253 28.19 -16.58 -6.87
CA ARG A 253 29.36 -16.36 -7.75
C ARG A 253 30.68 -16.69 -7.06
N ALA A 254 30.84 -16.31 -5.79
CA ALA A 254 32.03 -16.62 -5.00
C ALA A 254 32.17 -18.13 -4.78
N LYS A 255 31.07 -18.82 -4.47
CA LYS A 255 31.04 -20.28 -4.34
C LYS A 255 31.45 -20.98 -5.64
N THR A 256 30.87 -20.58 -6.78
CA THR A 256 31.22 -21.20 -8.07
C THR A 256 32.66 -20.91 -8.47
N ALA A 257 33.16 -19.69 -8.25
CA ALA A 257 34.56 -19.34 -8.49
C ALA A 257 35.52 -20.14 -7.57
N PHE A 258 35.17 -20.31 -6.30
CA PHE A 258 35.94 -21.13 -5.36
C PHE A 258 35.97 -22.61 -5.79
N GLU A 259 34.83 -23.18 -6.19
CA GLU A 259 34.77 -24.55 -6.70
C GLU A 259 35.55 -24.73 -8.00
N GLN A 260 35.49 -23.76 -8.91
CA GLN A 260 36.28 -23.75 -10.15
C GLN A 260 37.78 -23.62 -9.87
N ASN A 261 38.18 -22.71 -8.98
CA ASN A 261 39.58 -22.53 -8.58
C ASN A 261 40.10 -23.77 -7.85
N LYS A 262 39.29 -24.41 -6.98
CA LYS A 262 39.61 -25.71 -6.38
C LYS A 262 39.84 -26.80 -7.43
N LYS A 263 39.02 -26.86 -8.48
CA LYS A 263 39.20 -27.80 -9.61
C LYS A 263 40.42 -27.45 -10.47
N GLN A 264 40.66 -26.18 -10.76
CA GLN A 264 41.83 -25.72 -11.53
C GLN A 264 43.13 -25.92 -10.76
N THR A 265 43.16 -25.67 -9.45
CA THR A 265 44.33 -25.94 -8.59
C THR A 265 44.62 -27.44 -8.50
N LYS A 266 43.59 -28.30 -8.53
CA LYS A 266 43.76 -29.76 -8.67
C LYS A 266 44.29 -30.16 -10.06
N ASN A 267 43.93 -29.42 -11.12
CA ASN A 267 44.35 -29.74 -12.49
C ASN A 267 45.72 -29.15 -12.86
N LEU A 268 46.10 -27.99 -12.29
CA LEU A 268 47.41 -27.35 -12.45
C LEU A 268 48.49 -28.03 -11.60
N ARG A 269 48.09 -28.70 -10.52
CA ARG A 269 48.92 -29.71 -9.85
C ARG A 269 48.78 -31.03 -10.62
N GLY A 270 49.42 -31.12 -11.79
CA GLY A 270 49.91 -32.42 -12.25
C GLY A 270 50.71 -33.01 -11.10
N ALA A 271 50.25 -34.12 -10.53
CA ALA A 271 50.63 -34.57 -9.19
C ALA A 271 52.14 -34.49 -8.91
N PRO A 272 52.57 -33.67 -7.93
CA PRO A 272 53.34 -34.22 -6.85
C PRO A 272 52.33 -34.77 -5.83
N VAL A 273 52.56 -35.99 -5.38
CA VAL A 273 52.06 -36.43 -4.08
C VAL A 273 52.53 -35.37 -3.09
N ALA A 274 51.63 -34.46 -2.71
CA ALA A 274 51.84 -33.63 -1.56
C ALA A 274 51.78 -34.61 -0.39
N THR A 275 52.96 -35.07 0.03
CA THR A 275 53.16 -35.57 1.38
C THR A 275 52.63 -34.48 2.30
N ALA A 276 51.42 -34.71 2.81
CA ALA A 276 50.90 -33.99 3.94
C ALA A 276 52.00 -34.02 5.02
N GLY A 277 52.29 -32.86 5.61
CA GLY A 277 53.27 -32.78 6.68
C GLY A 277 52.96 -33.82 7.76
N PRO A 278 53.98 -34.42 8.40
CA PRO A 278 53.81 -35.52 9.35
C PRO A 278 53.07 -35.14 10.64
N GLU A 279 52.60 -33.90 10.78
CA GLU A 279 51.99 -33.36 12.01
C GLU A 279 50.45 -33.49 12.10
N LEU A 280 49.77 -34.02 11.07
CA LEU A 280 48.30 -34.15 11.08
C LEU A 280 47.75 -35.56 11.39
N TYR A 281 48.62 -36.53 11.73
CA TYR A 281 48.23 -37.95 11.87
C TYR A 281 48.59 -38.61 13.20
N ASP A 282 48.72 -37.85 14.30
CA ASP A 282 48.60 -38.44 15.64
C ASP A 282 47.11 -38.54 16.01
N LEU A 283 46.40 -39.45 15.34
CA LEU A 283 45.07 -39.82 15.77
C LEU A 283 45.19 -40.58 17.10
N PRO A 284 44.39 -40.22 18.12
CA PRO A 284 44.39 -40.97 19.36
C PRO A 284 43.92 -42.41 19.13
N LEU A 285 44.28 -43.30 20.05
CA LEU A 285 43.81 -44.68 20.01
C LEU A 285 42.29 -44.73 20.14
N CYS A 286 41.67 -45.75 19.54
CA CYS A 286 40.22 -45.95 19.65
C CYS A 286 39.77 -45.94 21.11
N LEU A 287 38.74 -45.15 21.45
CA LEU A 287 38.28 -45.00 22.83
C LEU A 287 37.92 -46.35 23.49
N VAL A 288 37.33 -47.25 22.71
CA VAL A 288 36.76 -48.50 23.21
C VAL A 288 37.79 -49.63 23.26
N CYS A 289 38.52 -49.87 22.17
CA CYS A 289 39.43 -51.01 22.08
C CYS A 289 40.92 -50.62 22.21
N ARG A 290 41.24 -49.33 22.24
CA ARG A 290 42.60 -48.76 22.28
C ARG A 290 43.55 -49.21 21.16
N ASN A 291 43.02 -49.76 20.07
CA ASN A 291 43.82 -50.05 18.89
C ASN A 291 44.14 -48.77 18.10
N SER A 292 45.27 -48.79 17.39
CA SER A 292 45.61 -47.75 16.41
C SER A 292 44.58 -47.76 15.29
N ILE A 293 44.18 -46.56 14.85
CA ILE A 293 43.16 -46.40 13.81
C ILE A 293 43.84 -46.18 12.47
N ASP A 294 43.33 -46.82 11.42
CA ASP A 294 43.74 -46.55 10.05
C ASP A 294 43.19 -45.18 9.60
N ASN A 295 44.05 -44.37 9.01
CA ASN A 295 43.77 -42.98 8.62
C ASN A 295 42.74 -42.86 7.49
N SER A 296 42.37 -43.98 6.86
CA SER A 296 41.48 -44.01 5.70
C SER A 296 39.99 -44.07 6.05
N ASP A 297 39.62 -44.59 7.23
CA ASP A 297 38.22 -44.83 7.62
C ASP A 297 37.97 -44.56 9.12
N VAL A 298 38.14 -43.29 9.51
CA VAL A 298 38.07 -42.84 10.90
C VAL A 298 36.65 -42.39 11.25
N LEU A 299 36.02 -43.07 12.19
CA LEU A 299 34.80 -42.58 12.84
C LEU A 299 35.19 -41.72 14.04
N SER A 300 34.74 -40.47 14.09
CA SER A 300 35.05 -39.55 15.19
C SER A 300 33.79 -38.99 15.84
N CYS A 301 33.91 -38.57 17.11
CA CYS A 301 32.83 -37.88 17.79
C CYS A 301 32.64 -36.48 17.17
N ALA A 302 31.50 -36.25 16.50
CA ALA A 302 31.22 -34.98 15.82
C ALA A 302 31.34 -33.76 16.74
N LEU A 303 30.97 -33.90 18.02
CA LEU A 303 31.11 -32.85 19.03
C LEU A 303 32.59 -32.56 19.35
N CYS A 304 33.41 -33.59 19.54
CA CYS A 304 34.84 -33.44 19.80
C CYS A 304 35.57 -32.86 18.59
N GLN A 305 35.17 -33.26 17.37
CA GLN A 305 35.72 -32.71 16.13
C GLN A 305 35.42 -31.21 16.01
N ALA A 306 34.18 -30.79 16.31
CA ALA A 306 33.83 -29.37 16.31
C ALA A 306 34.63 -28.57 17.36
N LEU A 307 34.78 -29.10 18.58
CA LEU A 307 35.54 -28.44 19.64
C LEU A 307 37.04 -28.33 19.33
N ALA A 308 37.64 -29.37 18.76
CA ALA A 308 39.05 -29.34 18.35
C ALA A 308 39.30 -28.33 17.21
N GLN A 309 38.38 -28.22 16.24
CA GLN A 309 38.48 -27.27 15.13
C GLN A 309 38.31 -25.81 15.56
N ILE A 310 37.56 -25.56 16.64
CA ILE A 310 37.37 -24.21 17.22
C ILE A 310 38.55 -23.84 18.17
N GLY A 311 39.55 -24.71 18.31
CA GLY A 311 40.74 -24.49 19.16
C GLY A 311 40.50 -24.79 20.65
N GLY A 312 39.47 -25.57 20.97
CA GLY A 312 39.21 -26.05 22.32
C GLY A 312 40.31 -27.01 22.81
N LYS A 313 40.56 -27.03 24.12
CA LYS A 313 41.54 -27.94 24.75
C LYS A 313 41.09 -29.41 24.79
N ALA A 314 39.88 -29.72 24.32
CA ALA A 314 39.36 -31.08 24.28
C ALA A 314 39.99 -31.83 23.10
N GLY A 315 40.67 -32.96 23.38
CA GLY A 315 41.25 -33.81 22.35
C GLY A 315 40.19 -34.47 21.47
N LEU A 316 40.57 -34.84 20.24
CA LEU A 316 39.70 -35.57 19.32
C LEU A 316 39.43 -36.98 19.86
N THR A 317 38.17 -37.41 19.92
CA THR A 317 37.83 -38.81 20.23
C THR A 317 37.50 -39.56 18.94
N VAL A 318 38.10 -40.74 18.76
CA VAL A 318 38.00 -41.55 17.55
C VAL A 318 37.69 -43.02 17.85
N TYR A 319 37.09 -43.70 16.87
CA TYR A 319 36.60 -45.06 16.94
C TYR A 319 37.04 -45.84 15.69
N CYS A 320 37.50 -47.08 15.87
CA CYS A 320 38.02 -47.90 14.77
C CYS A 320 36.93 -48.64 13.97
N SER A 321 35.68 -48.66 14.44
CA SER A 321 34.56 -49.33 13.79
C SER A 321 33.23 -48.78 14.26
N GLU A 322 32.17 -48.99 13.47
CA GLU A 322 30.80 -48.55 13.78
C GLU A 322 30.25 -49.19 15.07
N GLU A 323 30.71 -50.40 15.40
CA GLU A 323 30.42 -51.06 16.67
C GLU A 323 31.08 -50.35 17.86
N CYS A 324 32.35 -49.94 17.72
CA CYS A 324 33.04 -49.16 18.74
C CYS A 324 32.41 -47.76 18.88
N TYR A 325 32.02 -47.15 17.77
CA TYR A 325 31.29 -45.88 17.77
C TYR A 325 29.98 -46.00 18.55
N SER A 326 29.13 -46.97 18.23
CA SER A 326 27.84 -47.16 18.91
C SER A 326 28.00 -47.43 20.41
N LYS A 327 29.03 -48.18 20.82
CA LYS A 327 29.30 -48.52 22.22
C LYS A 327 29.90 -47.34 23.02
N GLY A 328 30.81 -46.59 22.42
CA GLY A 328 31.56 -45.54 23.13
C GLY A 328 30.97 -44.13 22.98
N HIS A 329 30.27 -43.84 21.88
CA HIS A 329 29.80 -42.48 21.59
C HIS A 329 28.75 -41.99 22.59
N VAL A 330 27.84 -42.86 23.03
CA VAL A 330 26.78 -42.49 23.99
C VAL A 330 27.35 -42.23 25.40
N SER A 331 28.43 -42.92 25.79
CA SER A 331 29.08 -42.70 27.09
C SER A 331 30.02 -41.49 27.07
N ASP A 332 30.71 -41.26 25.94
CA ASP A 332 31.60 -40.12 25.72
C ASP A 332 30.83 -38.78 25.67
N VAL A 333 29.70 -38.73 24.95
CA VAL A 333 28.87 -37.51 24.89
C VAL A 333 28.23 -37.17 26.25
N LYS A 334 27.95 -38.17 27.09
CA LYS A 334 27.37 -37.96 28.42
C LYS A 334 28.38 -37.52 29.49
N SER A 335 29.67 -37.77 29.29
CA SER A 335 30.73 -37.40 30.24
C SER A 335 31.22 -35.96 30.03
N PHE A 336 30.86 -35.32 28.91
CA PHE A 336 31.10 -33.89 28.70
C PHE A 336 30.27 -33.07 29.70
N PRO A 337 30.89 -32.29 30.60
CA PRO A 337 30.14 -31.39 31.46
C PRO A 337 29.41 -30.40 30.56
N LEU A 338 28.08 -30.34 30.69
CA LEU A 338 27.21 -29.32 30.09
C LEU A 338 27.63 -27.94 30.63
N ALA A 339 28.69 -27.38 30.06
CA ALA A 339 29.13 -26.02 30.28
C ALA A 339 28.28 -25.07 29.43
N GLN A 340 27.09 -24.77 29.97
CA GLN A 340 26.27 -23.58 29.77
C GLN A 340 25.76 -23.21 28.35
N PRO A 341 24.55 -22.60 28.24
CA PRO A 341 23.77 -22.51 27.01
C PRO A 341 24.18 -21.37 26.05
N TYR A 342 25.39 -20.81 26.17
CA TYR A 342 25.75 -19.56 25.50
C TYR A 342 26.35 -19.73 24.08
N ALA A 343 26.59 -20.95 23.62
CA ALA A 343 27.20 -21.19 22.30
C ALA A 343 26.18 -21.24 21.14
N VAL A 344 24.88 -21.38 21.41
CA VAL A 344 23.84 -21.41 20.35
C VAL A 344 23.48 -20.00 19.85
N VAL A 345 23.84 -18.95 20.61
CA VAL A 345 23.49 -17.55 20.28
C VAL A 345 24.44 -16.94 19.23
N LEU A 346 25.59 -17.55 18.93
CA LEU A 346 26.58 -17.02 17.97
C LEU A 346 26.45 -17.58 16.54
N MET A 347 25.42 -18.39 16.25
CA MET A 347 25.14 -18.87 14.89
C MET A 347 23.98 -18.12 14.18
N LEU A 348 23.44 -17.05 14.78
CA LEU A 348 22.35 -16.25 14.18
C LEU A 348 22.64 -14.74 14.12
N THR A 349 23.91 -14.36 14.02
CA THR A 349 24.37 -13.01 13.61
C THR A 349 25.55 -13.19 12.66
#